data_AF-A0A1M7ZCF9-F1
#
_entry.id   AF-A0A1M7ZCF9-F1
#
_cell.length_a   1.000
_cell.length_b   1.000
_cell.length_c   1.000
_cell.angle_alpha   90.00
_cell.angle_beta   90.00
_cell.angle_gamma   90.00
#
_symmetry.space_group_name_H-M   'P 1'
#
loop_
_entity.id
_entity.type
_entity.pdbx_description
1 polymer ?
#
loop_
_entity_poly.entity_id
_entity_poly.type
_entity_poly.pdbx_seq_one_letter_code
_entity_poly.pdbx_strand_id
1 'polypeptide(L)'
;MQKEIKYPNPLVPFQTIGLCFSGGGYRATSFSLGVLDYLNHIQFEDKPLLENVIAVSSVSGGTITAAYFATSNGKGEDFDTFYQNLYHFLDEDQLVDLAFDKFMDQKLWDGTTRTRSLINAFALTYREYLVSEDFQALKQENLKGHLKYICFNATEFSYGLAFRFQNVNTFGNYELKCRELNDVRESIHISDAIASSSCFPVGFAPMIFPNDYIENHTSESYERLTGRPNFSKGIGIMDGGIVDNQGIGSMVNMDQSSLDQMPLDLVIVNDVGSFRMPPWTPDQQERNSKVSLTNFIAQKLAMVKLRPIYWIILLIGVLGLIGASVLGLFYGRTWVLLYSISSGLIGVGGLLTLLGLLGGYLVNYLKSQFKQSFQEAVPKPILPKVEALGSIKLSLVKRMVSDRLSSAMLMINQVFFRQIRRLNFDLLYRAEEFTNRRITSTVYQLNGESNNMNLQIQDEKAEKIKITARIKEVALVASEMLTTLWWDQTDREVHRLDSLIACGQFTTCYNLIKYIQELPEELHNPSVKNLEKKLLVDWRKFEKDPMFLVYSKEFKKA
;
A
#
# COMPACT_ATOMS: atom_id res chain seq x y z
N MET A 1 -14.00 37.07 9.47
CA MET A 1 -12.68 37.72 9.43
C MET A 1 -11.81 36.96 8.46
N GLN A 2 -11.58 37.50 7.26
CA GLN A 2 -10.49 37.05 6.40
C GLN A 2 -9.20 37.33 7.18
N LYS A 3 -8.47 36.28 7.59
CA LYS A 3 -7.09 36.45 8.02
C LYS A 3 -6.33 36.96 6.80
N GLU A 4 -5.84 38.19 6.84
CA GLU A 4 -4.78 38.63 5.93
C GLU A 4 -3.67 37.58 6.00
N ILE A 5 -3.46 36.85 4.91
CA ILE A 5 -2.38 35.87 4.80
C ILE A 5 -1.10 36.68 4.58
N LYS A 6 -0.49 37.07 5.70
CA LYS A 6 0.75 37.82 5.72
C LYS A 6 1.89 36.83 5.42
N TYR A 7 2.20 36.64 4.14
CA TYR A 7 3.44 35.98 3.75
C TYR A 7 4.61 36.80 4.29
N PRO A 8 5.43 36.25 5.19
CA PRO A 8 6.38 37.07 5.93
C PRO A 8 7.54 37.57 5.04
N ASN A 9 7.80 36.95 3.89
CA ASN A 9 8.91 37.29 2.99
C ASN A 9 8.51 37.22 1.51
N PRO A 10 9.14 38.02 0.64
CA PRO A 10 8.99 37.88 -0.81
C PRO A 10 9.50 36.51 -1.28
N LEU A 11 8.83 35.92 -2.28
CA LEU A 11 9.20 34.64 -2.89
C LEU A 11 10.63 34.69 -3.45
N VAL A 12 11.48 33.74 -3.04
CA VAL A 12 12.82 33.56 -3.62
C VAL A 12 12.90 32.14 -4.20
N PRO A 13 12.68 31.96 -5.52
CA PRO A 13 12.55 30.64 -6.11
C PRO A 13 13.70 29.69 -5.74
N PHE A 14 13.34 28.44 -5.45
CA PHE A 14 14.25 27.33 -5.12
C PHE A 14 15.03 27.43 -3.80
N GLN A 15 14.80 28.44 -2.95
CA GLN A 15 15.53 28.52 -1.67
C GLN A 15 15.06 27.47 -0.66
N THR A 16 13.76 27.23 -0.59
CA THR A 16 13.16 26.18 0.24
C THR A 16 12.19 25.33 -0.57
N ILE A 17 12.43 24.02 -0.60
CA ILE A 17 11.68 23.08 -1.44
C ILE A 17 11.00 22.02 -0.58
N GLY A 18 9.72 21.77 -0.84
CA GLY A 18 8.97 20.63 -0.31
C GLY A 18 8.69 19.60 -1.38
N LEU A 19 9.00 18.33 -1.11
CA LEU A 19 8.68 17.21 -2.00
C LEU A 19 7.49 16.43 -1.47
N CYS A 20 6.53 16.15 -2.35
CA CYS A 20 5.41 15.26 -2.08
C CYS A 20 5.56 14.00 -2.93
N PHE A 21 5.67 12.82 -2.32
CA PHE A 21 5.78 11.53 -3.00
C PHE A 21 4.48 10.74 -2.88
N SER A 22 3.79 10.57 -4.00
CA SER A 22 2.51 9.87 -4.04
C SER A 22 2.62 8.36 -3.75
N GLY A 23 1.49 7.74 -3.41
CA GLY A 23 1.37 6.29 -3.33
C GLY A 23 1.31 5.59 -4.69
N GLY A 24 1.90 4.40 -4.77
CA GLY A 24 1.93 3.60 -6.00
C GLY A 24 2.89 2.41 -6.00
N GLY A 25 3.24 1.83 -4.85
CA GLY A 25 4.16 0.69 -4.76
C GLY A 25 5.56 1.01 -5.32
N TYR A 26 6.25 0.01 -5.87
CA TYR A 26 7.58 0.14 -6.46
C TYR A 26 7.63 1.13 -7.64
N ARG A 27 6.50 1.38 -8.32
CA ARG A 27 6.39 2.47 -9.31
C ARG A 27 6.67 3.82 -8.66
N ALA A 28 6.02 4.09 -7.52
CA ALA A 28 6.22 5.33 -6.76
C ALA A 28 7.63 5.41 -6.18
N THR A 29 8.13 4.30 -5.63
CA THR A 29 9.46 4.22 -5.01
C THR A 29 10.56 4.57 -6.03
N SER A 30 10.54 3.91 -7.20
CA SER A 30 11.55 4.06 -8.25
C SER A 30 11.49 5.42 -8.93
N PHE A 31 10.28 5.91 -9.24
CA PHE A 31 10.10 7.26 -9.79
C PHE A 31 10.62 8.33 -8.82
N SER A 32 10.29 8.21 -7.52
CA SER A 32 10.75 9.15 -6.49
C SER A 32 12.27 9.11 -6.28
N LEU A 33 12.89 7.93 -6.43
CA LEU A 33 14.35 7.79 -6.43
C LEU A 33 14.98 8.57 -7.60
N GLY A 34 14.40 8.48 -8.80
CA GLY A 34 14.80 9.28 -9.95
C GLY A 34 14.67 10.80 -9.74
N VAL A 35 13.60 11.23 -9.08
CA VAL A 35 13.40 12.66 -8.71
C VAL A 35 14.53 13.13 -7.79
N LEU A 36 14.80 12.40 -6.70
CA LEU A 36 15.86 12.74 -5.75
C LEU A 36 17.24 12.76 -6.43
N ASP A 37 17.52 11.77 -7.27
CA ASP A 37 18.80 11.67 -7.98
C ASP A 37 19.02 12.84 -8.93
N TYR A 38 17.98 13.26 -9.65
CA TYR A 38 18.09 14.41 -10.52
C TYR A 38 18.27 15.73 -9.75
N LEU A 39 17.57 15.90 -8.62
CA LEU A 39 17.76 17.06 -7.74
C LEU A 39 19.18 17.09 -7.13
N ASN A 40 19.76 15.91 -6.85
CA ASN A 40 21.14 15.81 -6.41
C ASN A 40 22.15 16.13 -7.54
N HIS A 41 21.81 15.77 -8.77
CA HIS A 41 22.64 16.05 -9.95
C HIS A 41 22.70 17.54 -10.29
N ILE A 42 21.54 18.20 -10.39
CA ILE A 42 21.46 19.57 -10.87
C ILE A 42 21.96 20.56 -9.80
N GLN A 43 22.79 21.52 -10.22
CA GLN A 43 23.45 22.48 -9.32
C GLN A 43 22.73 23.82 -9.28
N PHE A 44 22.36 24.28 -8.08
CA PHE A 44 21.81 25.60 -7.77
C PHE A 44 22.69 26.31 -6.74
N GLU A 45 23.17 27.51 -7.05
CA GLU A 45 24.07 28.28 -6.15
C GLU A 45 25.28 27.47 -5.64
N ASP A 46 25.95 26.78 -6.58
CA ASP A 46 27.17 25.99 -6.37
C ASP A 46 27.05 24.78 -5.43
N LYS A 47 25.81 24.32 -5.18
CA LYS A 47 25.49 23.07 -4.49
C LYS A 47 24.39 22.27 -5.22
N PRO A 48 24.22 20.97 -4.94
CA PRO A 48 23.05 20.22 -5.38
C PRO A 48 21.74 20.92 -5.01
N LEU A 49 20.79 21.02 -5.95
CA LEU A 49 19.46 21.58 -5.67
C LEU A 49 18.71 20.79 -4.59
N LEU A 50 19.03 19.49 -4.44
CA LEU A 50 18.54 18.66 -3.36
C LEU A 50 18.80 19.25 -1.96
N GLU A 51 19.89 19.99 -1.76
CA GLU A 51 20.20 20.62 -0.47
C GLU A 51 19.22 21.73 -0.08
N ASN A 52 18.41 22.25 -1.02
CA ASN A 52 17.32 23.18 -0.74
C ASN A 52 16.01 22.47 -0.37
N VAL A 53 15.95 21.13 -0.45
CA VAL A 53 14.78 20.35 -0.03
C VAL A 53 14.73 20.27 1.49
N ILE A 54 13.84 21.02 2.11
CA ILE A 54 13.71 21.06 3.58
C ILE A 54 12.54 20.23 4.11
N ALA A 55 11.61 19.84 3.22
CA ALA A 55 10.38 19.16 3.60
C ALA A 55 10.10 17.97 2.68
N VAL A 56 9.70 16.84 3.27
CA VAL A 56 9.22 15.66 2.54
C VAL A 56 7.90 15.17 3.16
N SER A 57 6.89 14.99 2.32
CA SER A 57 5.63 14.32 2.64
C SER A 57 5.43 13.15 1.70
N SER A 58 5.00 12.00 2.20
CA SER A 58 4.88 10.79 1.36
C SER A 58 3.74 9.88 1.75
N VAL A 59 3.40 8.97 0.83
CA VAL A 59 2.32 8.01 0.97
C VAL A 59 2.71 6.67 0.33
N SER A 60 2.37 5.55 0.95
CA SER A 60 2.48 4.19 0.42
C SER A 60 3.87 3.91 -0.16
N GLY A 61 3.98 3.38 -1.39
CA GLY A 61 5.28 3.13 -2.02
C GLY A 61 6.23 4.34 -2.07
N GLY A 62 5.72 5.58 -2.12
CA GLY A 62 6.54 6.78 -2.03
C GLY A 62 7.21 6.95 -0.65
N THR A 63 6.60 6.41 0.40
CA THR A 63 7.14 6.39 1.76
C THR A 63 8.37 5.50 1.89
N ILE A 64 8.53 4.46 1.07
CA ILE A 64 9.75 3.64 1.07
C ILE A 64 10.98 4.51 0.76
N THR A 65 10.94 5.25 -0.36
CA THR A 65 12.02 6.18 -0.74
C THR A 65 12.15 7.32 0.25
N ALA A 66 11.04 7.94 0.66
CA ALA A 66 11.04 9.08 1.56
C ALA A 66 11.65 8.77 2.92
N ALA A 67 11.28 7.61 3.50
CA ALA A 67 11.76 7.18 4.79
C ALA A 67 13.23 6.83 4.76
N TYR A 68 13.67 6.06 3.76
CA TYR A 68 15.08 5.73 3.63
C TYR A 68 15.94 6.98 3.38
N PHE A 69 15.48 7.89 2.51
CA PHE A 69 16.14 9.17 2.26
C PHE A 69 16.21 10.04 3.52
N ALA A 70 15.11 10.15 4.27
CA ALA A 70 15.06 10.93 5.49
C ALA A 70 16.07 10.45 6.54
N THR A 71 16.21 9.13 6.68
CA THR A 71 17.16 8.52 7.60
C THR A 71 18.61 8.69 7.14
N SER A 72 18.92 8.45 5.87
CA SER A 72 20.25 8.68 5.29
C SER A 72 20.66 10.16 5.39
N ASN A 73 19.77 11.08 5.01
CA ASN A 73 19.97 12.53 5.13
C ASN A 73 20.16 12.95 6.59
N GLY A 74 19.33 12.44 7.51
CA GLY A 74 19.44 12.71 8.94
C GLY A 74 20.78 12.31 9.54
N LYS A 75 21.37 11.20 9.06
CA LYS A 75 22.71 10.75 9.45
C LYS A 75 23.86 11.50 8.78
N GLY A 76 23.59 12.28 7.74
CA GLY A 76 24.60 12.89 6.88
C GLY A 76 25.32 11.87 6.00
N GLU A 77 24.64 10.79 5.61
CA GLU A 77 25.15 9.81 4.66
C GLU A 77 25.27 10.42 3.25
N ASP A 78 26.27 9.98 2.50
CA ASP A 78 26.44 10.38 1.11
C ASP A 78 25.28 9.90 0.22
N PHE A 79 24.88 10.75 -0.74
CA PHE A 79 23.72 10.47 -1.59
C PHE A 79 23.92 9.23 -2.47
N ASP A 80 25.12 8.97 -2.97
CA ASP A 80 25.35 7.80 -3.82
C ASP A 80 25.22 6.50 -3.01
N THR A 81 25.59 6.49 -1.73
CA THR A 81 25.38 5.34 -0.84
C THR A 81 23.88 5.06 -0.65
N PHE A 82 23.09 6.09 -0.33
CA PHE A 82 21.64 6.02 -0.27
C PHE A 82 21.04 5.47 -1.58
N TYR A 83 21.47 6.03 -2.73
CA TYR A 83 20.95 5.65 -4.03
C TYR A 83 21.23 4.17 -4.34
N GLN A 84 22.47 3.71 -4.16
CA GLN A 84 22.87 2.34 -4.49
C GLN A 84 22.17 1.31 -3.62
N ASN A 85 22.04 1.58 -2.32
CA ASN A 85 21.37 0.67 -1.40
C ASN A 85 19.87 0.54 -1.73
N LEU A 86 19.19 1.66 -2.01
CA LEU A 86 17.77 1.60 -2.38
C LEU A 86 17.56 0.95 -3.74
N TYR A 87 18.43 1.25 -4.72
CA TYR A 87 18.42 0.60 -6.02
C TYR A 87 18.57 -0.93 -5.86
N HIS A 88 19.55 -1.37 -5.07
CA HIS A 88 19.82 -2.78 -4.86
C HIS A 88 18.66 -3.49 -4.16
N PHE A 89 18.08 -2.88 -3.12
CA PHE A 89 16.87 -3.37 -2.46
C PHE A 89 15.71 -3.57 -3.45
N LEU A 90 15.53 -2.64 -4.39
CA LEU A 90 14.50 -2.75 -5.44
C LEU A 90 14.83 -3.83 -6.47
N ASP A 91 16.08 -3.93 -6.91
CA ASP A 91 16.52 -4.87 -7.95
C ASP A 91 16.50 -6.33 -7.47
N GLU A 92 16.95 -6.57 -6.23
CA GLU A 92 16.90 -7.90 -5.59
C GLU A 92 15.46 -8.40 -5.40
N ASP A 93 14.52 -7.49 -5.12
CA ASP A 93 13.07 -7.77 -5.10
C ASP A 93 12.66 -8.88 -4.12
N GLN A 94 13.36 -8.98 -2.99
CA GLN A 94 13.13 -10.06 -2.01
C GLN A 94 12.08 -9.70 -0.94
N LEU A 95 11.54 -8.48 -0.96
CA LEU A 95 10.68 -7.96 0.10
C LEU A 95 9.47 -8.87 0.38
N VAL A 96 8.77 -9.32 -0.66
CA VAL A 96 7.56 -10.15 -0.51
C VAL A 96 7.90 -11.51 0.05
N ASP A 97 8.94 -12.16 -0.47
CA ASP A 97 9.38 -13.49 -0.03
C ASP A 97 9.88 -13.46 1.41
N LEU A 98 10.73 -12.50 1.76
CA LEU A 98 11.22 -12.30 3.13
C LEU A 98 10.09 -11.99 4.11
N ALA A 99 9.12 -11.15 3.73
CA ALA A 99 7.96 -10.87 4.55
C ALA A 99 7.06 -12.11 4.72
N PHE A 100 6.91 -12.93 3.68
CA PHE A 100 6.16 -14.18 3.75
C PHE A 100 6.86 -15.20 4.66
N ASP A 101 8.18 -15.35 4.56
CA ASP A 101 8.96 -16.23 5.42
C ASP A 101 8.84 -15.82 6.89
N LYS A 102 8.96 -14.51 7.19
CA LYS A 102 8.69 -13.97 8.54
C LYS A 102 7.26 -14.22 8.99
N PHE A 103 6.28 -14.08 8.10
CA PHE A 103 4.89 -14.38 8.42
C PHE A 103 4.70 -15.87 8.79
N MET A 104 5.45 -16.78 8.19
CA MET A 104 5.39 -18.22 8.43
C MET A 104 6.17 -18.67 9.68
N ASP A 105 7.20 -17.94 10.11
CA ASP A 105 8.04 -18.29 11.27
C ASP A 105 7.32 -18.14 12.62
N GLN A 106 6.84 -19.25 13.19
CA GLN A 106 6.18 -19.27 14.49
C GLN A 106 7.07 -18.74 15.63
N LYS A 107 8.37 -19.02 15.63
CA LYS A 107 9.26 -18.63 16.73
C LYS A 107 9.45 -17.12 16.79
N LEU A 108 9.51 -16.48 15.63
CA LEU A 108 9.53 -15.02 15.52
C LEU A 108 8.27 -14.41 16.16
N TRP A 109 7.08 -14.98 15.90
CA TRP A 109 5.83 -14.48 16.46
C TRP A 109 5.66 -14.75 17.95
N ASP A 110 6.18 -15.87 18.45
CA ASP A 110 6.18 -16.17 19.89
C ASP A 110 7.07 -15.19 20.69
N GLY A 111 8.04 -14.55 20.02
CA GLY A 111 9.00 -13.61 20.62
C GLY A 111 8.59 -12.14 20.55
N THR A 112 7.44 -11.80 19.97
CA THR A 112 6.99 -10.41 19.80
C THR A 112 5.58 -10.20 20.36
N THR A 113 5.29 -8.98 20.77
CA THR A 113 3.95 -8.55 21.23
C THR A 113 3.04 -8.13 20.08
N ARG A 114 3.57 -8.08 18.85
CA ARG A 114 2.85 -7.69 17.64
C ARG A 114 1.82 -8.75 17.24
N THR A 115 0.71 -8.29 16.68
CA THR A 115 -0.27 -9.18 16.07
C THR A 115 0.35 -9.87 14.85
N ARG A 116 0.27 -11.21 14.78
CA ARG A 116 0.68 -11.95 13.59
C ARG A 116 -0.18 -11.57 12.38
N SER A 117 0.39 -10.78 11.48
CA SER A 117 -0.24 -10.33 10.25
C SER A 117 0.82 -10.18 9.16
N LEU A 118 0.41 -10.29 7.89
CA LEU A 118 1.35 -10.13 6.79
C LEU A 118 1.97 -8.73 6.79
N ILE A 119 1.19 -7.68 7.06
CA ILE A 119 1.72 -6.31 7.09
C ILE A 119 2.72 -6.07 8.24
N ASN A 120 2.53 -6.70 9.41
CA ASN A 120 3.53 -6.66 10.47
C ASN A 120 4.81 -7.43 10.07
N ALA A 121 4.70 -8.48 9.25
CA ALA A 121 5.86 -9.15 8.67
C ALA A 121 6.62 -8.24 7.68
N PHE A 122 5.91 -7.46 6.87
CA PHE A 122 6.51 -6.40 6.04
C PHE A 122 7.21 -5.35 6.92
N ALA A 123 6.59 -4.88 8.00
CA ALA A 123 7.19 -3.92 8.93
C ALA A 123 8.52 -4.43 9.51
N LEU A 124 8.58 -5.70 9.91
CA LEU A 124 9.80 -6.35 10.39
C LEU A 124 10.84 -6.54 9.26
N THR A 125 10.40 -6.79 8.03
CA THR A 125 11.29 -6.92 6.87
C THR A 125 11.92 -5.57 6.50
N TYR A 126 11.13 -4.50 6.44
CA TYR A 126 11.66 -3.15 6.27
C TYR A 126 12.65 -2.77 7.37
N ARG A 127 12.39 -3.18 8.62
CA ARG A 127 13.30 -2.90 9.73
C ARG A 127 14.68 -3.55 9.55
N GLU A 128 14.70 -4.80 9.10
CA GLU A 128 15.93 -5.58 8.98
C GLU A 128 16.72 -5.22 7.71
N TYR A 129 16.03 -5.00 6.59
CA TYR A 129 16.66 -4.88 5.28
C TYR A 129 16.72 -3.44 4.72
N LEU A 130 16.00 -2.47 5.32
CA LEU A 130 15.92 -1.11 4.75
C LEU A 130 16.17 0.01 5.78
N VAL A 131 15.34 0.12 6.83
CA VAL A 131 15.41 1.20 7.83
C VAL A 131 15.24 0.64 9.24
N SER A 132 16.33 0.55 9.99
CA SER A 132 16.33 -0.01 11.35
C SER A 132 15.97 1.02 12.44
N GLU A 133 16.03 2.30 12.09
CA GLU A 133 15.88 3.45 12.97
C GLU A 133 14.43 3.67 13.40
N ASP A 134 14.29 4.38 14.52
CA ASP A 134 13.04 4.88 15.04
C ASP A 134 12.92 6.40 14.83
N PHE A 135 11.80 6.97 15.26
CA PHE A 135 11.54 8.39 15.15
C PHE A 135 12.48 9.24 16.02
N GLN A 136 13.23 8.66 16.96
CA GLN A 136 14.29 9.38 17.68
C GLN A 136 15.37 9.86 16.70
N ALA A 137 15.70 9.07 15.68
CA ALA A 137 16.69 9.44 14.66
C ALA A 137 16.25 10.65 13.80
N LEU A 138 14.95 10.93 13.71
CA LEU A 138 14.40 12.01 12.88
C LEU A 138 14.12 13.32 13.63
N LYS A 139 14.43 13.37 14.94
CA LYS A 139 14.29 14.59 15.74
C LYS A 139 15.18 15.70 15.20
N GLN A 140 14.68 16.94 15.23
CA GLN A 140 15.37 18.09 14.62
C GLN A 140 16.80 18.26 15.12
N GLU A 141 17.06 18.05 16.41
CA GLU A 141 18.39 18.14 17.01
C GLU A 141 19.36 17.03 16.57
N ASN A 142 18.84 15.92 16.04
CA ASN A 142 19.62 14.77 15.59
C ASN A 142 19.90 14.80 14.08
N LEU A 143 19.17 15.63 13.32
CA LEU A 143 19.32 15.73 11.87
C LEU A 143 20.60 16.51 11.51
N LYS A 144 21.55 15.82 10.88
CA LYS A 144 22.76 16.42 10.31
C LYS A 144 22.56 16.97 8.89
N GLY A 145 21.55 16.47 8.18
CA GLY A 145 21.19 16.89 6.83
C GLY A 145 20.32 18.14 6.77
N HIS A 146 19.87 18.43 5.55
CA HIS A 146 19.09 19.63 5.21
C HIS A 146 17.58 19.47 5.47
N LEU A 147 17.06 18.24 5.58
CA LEU A 147 15.66 18.01 5.92
C LEU A 147 15.31 18.53 7.32
N LYS A 148 14.10 19.08 7.45
CA LYS A 148 13.57 19.63 8.70
C LYS A 148 12.14 19.16 8.98
N TYR A 149 11.32 19.05 7.93
CA TYR A 149 9.99 18.45 7.99
C TYR A 149 9.97 17.11 7.27
N ILE A 150 9.57 16.07 7.99
CA ILE A 150 9.43 14.71 7.46
C ILE A 150 8.05 14.20 7.89
N CYS A 151 7.25 13.76 6.93
CA CYS A 151 5.91 13.23 7.17
C CYS A 151 5.62 11.99 6.31
N PHE A 152 5.28 10.90 6.98
CA PHE A 152 4.76 9.69 6.36
C PHE A 152 3.28 9.57 6.69
N ASN A 153 2.44 9.58 5.66
CA ASN A 153 0.99 9.65 5.84
C ASN A 153 0.37 8.27 5.90
N ALA A 154 -0.53 8.06 6.85
CA ALA A 154 -1.41 6.92 6.95
C ALA A 154 -2.85 7.39 7.21
N THR A 155 -3.78 6.46 7.30
CA THR A 155 -5.18 6.71 7.62
C THR A 155 -5.54 5.97 8.89
N GLU A 156 -6.14 6.65 9.87
CA GLU A 156 -6.71 5.97 11.04
C GLU A 156 -8.22 5.78 10.88
N PHE A 157 -8.74 4.68 11.41
CA PHE A 157 -10.11 4.22 11.15
C PHE A 157 -11.13 4.52 12.26
N SER A 158 -10.70 5.08 13.38
CA SER A 158 -11.62 5.53 14.43
C SER A 158 -12.40 6.77 14.00
N TYR A 159 -11.75 7.71 13.29
CA TYR A 159 -12.38 8.93 12.77
C TYR A 159 -12.25 9.09 11.25
N GLY A 160 -11.50 8.21 10.57
CA GLY A 160 -11.29 8.30 9.13
C GLY A 160 -10.39 9.47 8.73
N LEU A 161 -9.47 9.86 9.60
CA LEU A 161 -8.58 11.01 9.42
C LEU A 161 -7.16 10.58 9.03
N ALA A 162 -6.41 11.52 8.44
CA ALA A 162 -4.99 11.35 8.20
C ALA A 162 -4.23 11.20 9.52
N PHE A 163 -3.55 10.07 9.68
CA PHE A 163 -2.60 9.82 10.75
C PHE A 163 -1.18 10.13 10.25
N ARG A 164 -0.57 11.18 10.81
CA ARG A 164 0.74 11.68 10.35
C ARG A 164 1.84 11.15 11.25
N PHE A 165 2.66 10.25 10.71
CA PHE A 165 3.95 9.91 11.28
C PHE A 165 4.94 11.00 10.87
N GLN A 166 4.96 12.10 11.62
CA GLN A 166 5.83 13.24 11.35
C GLN A 166 6.94 13.37 12.39
N ASN A 167 7.99 14.15 12.13
CA ASN A 167 9.08 14.41 13.08
C ASN A 167 8.90 15.70 13.90
N VAL A 168 8.17 16.67 13.36
CA VAL A 168 7.70 17.90 14.05
C VAL A 168 6.18 17.93 14.09
N ASN A 169 5.58 18.96 14.69
CA ASN A 169 4.13 19.10 14.83
C ASN A 169 3.44 17.91 15.54
N THR A 170 2.11 17.87 15.43
CA THR A 170 1.24 16.86 16.05
C THR A 170 1.46 15.48 15.43
N PHE A 171 2.13 14.57 16.12
CA PHE A 171 2.18 13.15 15.71
C PHE A 171 0.78 12.54 15.82
N GLY A 172 0.34 11.81 14.80
CA GLY A 172 -1.03 11.31 14.69
C GLY A 172 -1.99 12.30 14.03
N ASN A 173 -3.13 12.58 14.67
CA ASN A 173 -4.15 13.50 14.16
C ASN A 173 -4.74 14.38 15.28
N TYR A 174 -5.62 15.32 14.94
CA TYR A 174 -6.15 16.29 15.90
C TYR A 174 -7.14 15.69 16.91
N GLU A 175 -7.87 14.62 16.56
CA GLU A 175 -8.79 13.90 17.46
C GLU A 175 -8.04 12.99 18.45
N LEU A 176 -6.90 12.44 18.02
CA LEU A 176 -6.06 11.53 18.80
C LEU A 176 -4.94 12.25 19.57
N LYS A 177 -4.82 13.57 19.41
CA LYS A 177 -3.77 14.36 20.04
C LYS A 177 -3.87 14.31 21.56
N CYS A 178 -2.89 13.70 22.20
CA CYS A 178 -2.70 13.72 23.65
C CYS A 178 -1.21 13.77 24.01
N ARG A 179 -0.88 14.07 25.27
CA ARG A 179 0.51 14.08 25.75
C ARG A 179 1.14 12.69 25.66
N GLU A 180 0.40 11.66 26.04
CA GLU A 180 0.88 10.27 26.07
C GLU A 180 1.25 9.74 24.67
N LEU A 181 0.60 10.22 23.62
CA LEU A 181 0.97 9.88 22.24
C LEU A 181 2.35 10.44 21.86
N ASN A 182 2.70 11.62 22.35
CA ASN A 182 4.04 12.18 22.13
C ASN A 182 5.10 11.42 22.94
N ASP A 183 4.76 10.89 24.11
CA ASP A 183 5.70 10.15 24.97
C ASP A 183 6.16 8.82 24.33
N VAL A 184 5.39 8.27 23.38
CA VAL A 184 5.76 7.05 22.65
C VAL A 184 6.30 7.30 21.25
N ARG A 185 6.23 8.55 20.75
CA ARG A 185 6.60 8.92 19.37
C ARG A 185 8.00 8.43 19.01
N GLU A 186 8.96 8.70 19.88
CA GLU A 186 10.38 8.44 19.61
C GLU A 186 10.70 6.95 19.51
N SER A 187 9.94 6.08 20.20
CA SER A 187 10.13 4.63 20.16
C SER A 187 9.43 3.93 18.99
N ILE A 188 8.69 4.66 18.15
CA ILE A 188 8.05 4.08 16.97
C ILE A 188 9.11 3.86 15.90
N HIS A 189 9.20 2.65 15.34
CA HIS A 189 10.12 2.39 14.24
C HIS A 189 9.65 3.08 12.95
N ILE A 190 10.60 3.62 12.18
CA ILE A 190 10.30 4.22 10.87
C ILE A 190 9.72 3.14 9.93
N SER A 191 10.21 1.91 10.03
CA SER A 191 9.69 0.75 9.28
C SER A 191 8.19 0.51 9.52
N ASP A 192 7.67 0.79 10.71
CA ASP A 192 6.25 0.68 11.01
C ASP A 192 5.43 1.75 10.30
N ALA A 193 5.98 2.96 10.15
CA ALA A 193 5.36 4.02 9.36
C ALA A 193 5.35 3.68 7.86
N ILE A 194 6.43 3.06 7.33
CA ILE A 194 6.48 2.56 5.95
C ILE A 194 5.39 1.51 5.71
N ALA A 195 5.29 0.51 6.60
CA ALA A 195 4.30 -0.55 6.51
C ALA A 195 2.87 0.01 6.64
N SER A 196 2.62 0.87 7.63
CA SER A 196 1.32 1.52 7.82
C SER A 196 0.90 2.31 6.59
N SER A 197 1.81 3.09 6.03
CA SER A 197 1.56 3.91 4.85
C SER A 197 1.29 3.07 3.61
N SER A 198 1.79 1.83 3.56
CA SER A 198 1.62 0.88 2.43
C SER A 198 0.57 -0.21 2.70
N CYS A 199 -0.19 -0.11 3.80
CA CYS A 199 -1.19 -1.08 4.23
C CYS A 199 -2.51 -0.89 3.45
N PHE A 200 -2.50 -1.16 2.14
CA PHE A 200 -3.63 -0.86 1.28
C PHE A 200 -4.85 -1.76 1.60
N PRO A 201 -6.08 -1.18 1.59
CA PRO A 201 -7.29 -1.96 1.85
C PRO A 201 -7.46 -3.12 0.87
N VAL A 202 -8.09 -4.21 1.33
CA VAL A 202 -8.25 -5.50 0.64
C VAL A 202 -7.05 -6.44 0.73
N GLY A 203 -5.83 -5.93 0.54
CA GLY A 203 -4.61 -6.76 0.61
C GLY A 203 -4.17 -7.08 2.02
N PHE A 204 -4.35 -6.14 2.95
CA PHE A 204 -3.88 -6.25 4.32
C PHE A 204 -4.98 -5.96 5.34
N ALA A 205 -4.85 -6.58 6.53
CA ALA A 205 -5.57 -6.14 7.72
C ALA A 205 -4.90 -4.89 8.30
N PRO A 206 -5.66 -3.96 8.94
CA PRO A 206 -5.08 -2.78 9.57
C PRO A 206 -4.00 -3.14 10.59
N MET A 207 -2.96 -2.31 10.69
CA MET A 207 -2.00 -2.36 11.81
C MET A 207 -2.64 -1.73 13.06
N ILE A 208 -2.41 -2.31 14.23
CA ILE A 208 -3.09 -1.91 15.47
C ILE A 208 -2.19 -1.00 16.30
N PHE A 209 -2.45 0.31 16.29
CA PHE A 209 -1.72 1.28 17.11
C PHE A 209 -2.31 1.40 18.53
N PRO A 210 -1.49 1.45 19.61
CA PRO A 210 -0.03 1.35 19.63
C PRO A 210 0.51 -0.09 19.72
N ASN A 211 -0.35 -1.10 19.87
CA ASN A 211 0.01 -2.48 20.22
C ASN A 211 1.04 -3.12 19.26
N ASP A 212 0.91 -2.89 17.96
CA ASP A 212 1.81 -3.44 16.94
C ASP A 212 3.09 -2.60 16.75
N TYR A 213 3.19 -1.44 17.39
CA TYR A 213 4.28 -0.47 17.19
C TYR A 213 5.22 -0.39 18.39
N ILE A 214 4.71 -0.70 19.59
CA ILE A 214 5.49 -0.65 20.83
C ILE A 214 5.75 -2.08 21.29
N GLU A 215 7.03 -2.44 21.40
CA GLU A 215 7.43 -3.81 21.78
C GLU A 215 7.17 -4.08 23.27
N ASN A 216 7.50 -3.13 24.15
CA ASN A 216 7.34 -3.29 25.59
C ASN A 216 5.97 -2.80 26.09
N HIS A 217 4.99 -3.71 26.14
CA HIS A 217 3.64 -3.45 26.65
C HIS A 217 3.56 -3.26 28.18
N THR A 218 4.68 -3.36 28.90
CA THR A 218 4.77 -3.06 30.34
C THR A 218 5.46 -1.73 30.64
N SER A 219 5.84 -0.98 29.59
CA SER A 219 6.42 0.35 29.76
C SER A 219 5.38 1.36 30.26
N GLU A 220 5.80 2.29 31.12
CA GLU A 220 4.91 3.32 31.67
C GLU A 220 4.27 4.18 30.56
N SER A 221 5.01 4.48 29.49
CA SER A 221 4.49 5.24 28.35
C SER A 221 3.39 4.48 27.59
N TYR A 222 3.56 3.17 27.40
CA TYR A 222 2.53 2.31 26.81
C TYR A 222 1.27 2.27 27.67
N GLU A 223 1.40 1.94 28.96
CA GLU A 223 0.26 1.80 29.87
C GLU A 223 -0.53 3.11 29.99
N ARG A 224 0.17 4.26 30.08
CA ARG A 224 -0.48 5.59 30.11
C ARG A 224 -1.23 5.87 28.82
N LEU A 225 -0.69 5.51 27.66
CA LEU A 225 -1.36 5.68 26.38
C LEU A 225 -2.59 4.78 26.27
N THR A 226 -2.45 3.48 26.53
CA THR A 226 -3.57 2.52 26.43
C THR A 226 -4.63 2.72 27.52
N GLY A 227 -4.30 3.38 28.63
CA GLY A 227 -5.27 3.82 29.64
C GLY A 227 -6.24 4.89 29.15
N ARG A 228 -5.96 5.55 28.02
CA ARG A 228 -6.87 6.53 27.41
C ARG A 228 -8.02 5.81 26.67
N PRO A 229 -9.27 6.30 26.78
CA PRO A 229 -10.42 5.67 26.11
C PRO A 229 -10.21 5.42 24.61
N ASN A 230 -9.64 6.39 23.89
CA ASN A 230 -9.43 6.31 22.44
C ASN A 230 -8.39 5.26 22.02
N PHE A 231 -7.50 4.82 22.92
CA PHE A 231 -6.43 3.85 22.64
C PHE A 231 -6.63 2.51 23.35
N SER A 232 -7.58 2.42 24.28
CA SER A 232 -7.84 1.23 25.11
C SER A 232 -8.13 -0.07 24.36
N LYS A 233 -8.60 0.03 23.11
CA LYS A 233 -8.89 -1.12 22.24
C LYS A 233 -7.95 -1.21 21.03
N GLY A 234 -6.94 -0.34 20.98
CA GLY A 234 -6.13 -0.11 19.79
C GLY A 234 -6.91 0.61 18.68
N ILE A 235 -6.15 1.19 17.74
CA ILE A 235 -6.66 1.95 16.60
C ILE A 235 -6.13 1.30 15.33
N GLY A 236 -7.03 1.05 14.37
CA GLY A 236 -6.62 0.53 13.05
C GLY A 236 -6.00 1.63 12.20
N ILE A 237 -4.77 1.38 11.72
CA ILE A 237 -4.04 2.23 10.79
C ILE A 237 -3.89 1.51 9.44
N MET A 238 -4.16 2.23 8.36
CA MET A 238 -4.04 1.75 6.97
C MET A 238 -3.36 2.78 6.07
N ASP A 239 -3.19 2.42 4.79
CA ASP A 239 -2.54 3.25 3.77
C ASP A 239 -3.06 4.70 3.75
N GLY A 240 -2.15 5.66 3.62
CA GLY A 240 -2.48 7.09 3.61
C GLY A 240 -3.28 7.51 2.37
N GLY A 241 -3.24 6.72 1.31
CA GLY A 241 -3.91 7.01 0.05
C GLY A 241 -5.41 7.10 0.13
N ILE A 242 -6.02 6.58 1.20
CA ILE A 242 -7.47 6.65 1.46
C ILE A 242 -7.93 8.10 1.65
N VAL A 243 -7.12 8.92 2.34
CA VAL A 243 -7.45 10.32 2.65
C VAL A 243 -6.56 11.30 1.90
N ASP A 244 -5.30 10.95 1.65
CA ASP A 244 -4.37 11.76 0.85
C ASP A 244 -3.33 10.89 0.15
N ASN A 245 -3.54 10.58 -1.13
CA ASN A 245 -2.60 9.78 -1.91
C ASN A 245 -1.34 10.54 -2.34
N GLN A 246 -1.33 11.87 -2.26
CA GLN A 246 -0.21 12.65 -2.78
C GLN A 246 0.66 13.23 -1.68
N GLY A 247 0.19 13.19 -0.42
CA GLY A 247 0.86 13.83 0.70
C GLY A 247 0.75 15.36 0.68
N ILE A 248 -0.11 15.92 -0.19
CA ILE A 248 -0.29 17.36 -0.38
C ILE A 248 -0.88 18.00 0.88
N GLY A 249 -1.90 17.38 1.48
CA GLY A 249 -2.60 17.96 2.62
C GLY A 249 -1.67 18.17 3.81
N SER A 250 -0.75 17.25 4.06
CA SER A 250 0.27 17.41 5.11
C SER A 250 1.31 18.47 4.78
N MET A 251 1.72 18.57 3.51
CA MET A 251 2.64 19.62 3.07
C MET A 251 2.02 21.02 3.20
N VAL A 252 0.78 21.19 2.74
CA VAL A 252 0.03 22.45 2.86
C VAL A 252 -0.17 22.83 4.32
N ASN A 253 -0.56 21.87 5.17
CA ASN A 253 -0.73 22.11 6.61
C ASN A 253 0.56 22.60 7.27
N MET A 254 1.72 22.08 6.86
CA MET A 254 3.02 22.51 7.38
C MET A 254 3.40 23.89 6.85
N ASP A 255 3.27 24.14 5.54
CA ASP A 255 3.61 25.44 4.93
C ASP A 255 2.80 26.60 5.55
N GLN A 256 1.52 26.36 5.87
CA GLN A 256 0.63 27.32 6.51
C GLN A 256 0.81 27.43 8.03
N SER A 257 1.57 26.53 8.64
CA SER A 257 1.71 26.46 10.09
C SER A 257 2.64 27.58 10.59
N SER A 258 2.10 28.45 11.44
CA SER A 258 2.89 29.48 12.12
C SER A 258 3.88 28.92 13.14
N LEU A 259 3.78 27.63 13.48
CA LEU A 259 4.66 26.96 14.45
C LEU A 259 6.00 26.55 13.84
N ASP A 260 6.00 26.23 12.55
CA ASP A 260 7.18 25.67 11.88
C ASP A 260 8.15 26.77 11.44
N GLN A 261 7.65 27.96 11.06
CA GLN A 261 8.44 29.04 10.48
C GLN A 261 9.26 28.58 9.26
N MET A 262 8.69 27.64 8.48
CA MET A 262 9.33 26.99 7.33
C MET A 262 8.55 27.23 6.02
N PRO A 263 8.31 28.49 5.60
CA PRO A 263 7.60 28.73 4.35
C PRO A 263 8.41 28.15 3.18
N LEU A 264 7.74 27.48 2.25
CA LEU A 264 8.34 26.84 1.08
C LEU A 264 8.28 27.77 -0.13
N ASP A 265 9.40 27.99 -0.81
CA ASP A 265 9.41 28.72 -2.08
C ASP A 265 8.89 27.86 -3.24
N LEU A 266 8.98 26.53 -3.11
CA LEU A 266 8.50 25.59 -4.11
C LEU A 266 8.01 24.28 -3.50
N VAL A 267 6.81 23.85 -3.88
CA VAL A 267 6.26 22.51 -3.64
C VAL A 267 6.31 21.70 -4.92
N ILE A 268 6.98 20.56 -4.91
CA ILE A 268 7.06 19.62 -6.03
C ILE A 268 6.23 18.38 -5.69
N VAL A 269 5.12 18.20 -6.40
CA VAL A 269 4.28 17.01 -6.29
C VAL A 269 4.72 15.96 -7.31
N ASN A 270 5.15 14.80 -6.84
CA ASN A 270 5.60 13.68 -7.67
C ASN A 270 4.53 12.59 -7.67
N ASP A 271 3.75 12.55 -8.75
CA ASP A 271 2.57 11.70 -8.85
C ASP A 271 2.71 10.55 -9.87
N VAL A 272 2.51 9.32 -9.40
CA VAL A 272 2.49 8.12 -10.26
C VAL A 272 1.09 7.58 -10.51
N GLY A 273 0.04 8.37 -10.23
CA GLY A 273 -1.35 8.00 -10.46
C GLY A 273 -1.72 7.90 -11.93
N SER A 274 -2.34 6.79 -12.33
CA SER A 274 -2.84 6.62 -13.70
C SER A 274 -4.10 7.45 -13.95
N PHE A 275 -4.14 8.10 -15.12
CA PHE A 275 -5.36 8.69 -15.65
C PHE A 275 -6.30 7.64 -16.29
N ARG A 276 -5.85 6.40 -16.54
CA ARG A 276 -6.65 5.36 -17.23
C ARG A 276 -7.40 4.48 -16.26
N MET A 277 -8.72 4.47 -16.31
CA MET A 277 -9.53 3.48 -15.58
C MET A 277 -9.95 2.40 -16.59
N PRO A 278 -9.66 1.10 -16.34
CA PRO A 278 -10.22 0.06 -17.19
C PRO A 278 -11.75 0.09 -17.08
N PRO A 279 -12.49 -0.04 -18.19
CA PRO A 279 -13.95 -0.08 -18.13
C PRO A 279 -14.39 -1.31 -17.32
N TRP A 280 -15.36 -1.13 -16.43
CA TRP A 280 -16.00 -2.27 -15.79
C TRP A 280 -16.75 -3.08 -16.84
N THR A 281 -16.47 -4.38 -16.90
CA THR A 281 -17.18 -5.30 -17.78
C THR A 281 -18.02 -6.28 -16.95
N PRO A 282 -19.32 -6.45 -17.25
CA PRO A 282 -20.16 -7.42 -16.55
C PRO A 282 -19.68 -8.85 -16.81
N ASP A 283 -19.83 -9.73 -15.81
CA ASP A 283 -19.48 -11.14 -15.92
C ASP A 283 -20.33 -11.83 -17.02
N GLN A 284 -19.63 -12.40 -18.00
CA GLN A 284 -20.20 -13.04 -19.19
C GLN A 284 -20.53 -14.52 -18.98
N GLN A 285 -20.41 -15.05 -17.74
CA GLN A 285 -20.67 -16.46 -17.45
C GLN A 285 -21.96 -17.00 -18.09
N GLU A 286 -21.85 -18.20 -18.70
CA GLU A 286 -22.91 -18.81 -19.51
C GLU A 286 -24.25 -18.94 -18.77
N ARG A 287 -25.32 -18.61 -19.50
CA ARG A 287 -26.73 -18.69 -19.04
C ARG A 287 -27.22 -20.13 -18.78
N ASN A 288 -26.40 -21.16 -19.02
CA ASN A 288 -26.80 -22.56 -19.19
C ASN A 288 -26.57 -23.48 -17.98
N SER A 289 -26.28 -22.95 -16.78
CA SER A 289 -26.29 -23.80 -15.58
C SER A 289 -27.73 -24.12 -15.13
N LYS A 290 -28.10 -25.40 -15.10
CA LYS A 290 -29.41 -25.89 -14.62
C LYS A 290 -29.49 -26.09 -13.10
N VAL A 291 -28.40 -25.82 -12.38
CA VAL A 291 -28.30 -26.11 -10.94
C VAL A 291 -28.79 -24.91 -10.13
N SER A 292 -29.82 -25.10 -9.31
CA SER A 292 -30.27 -24.08 -8.34
C SER A 292 -29.30 -24.00 -7.16
N LEU A 293 -29.21 -22.83 -6.52
CA LEU A 293 -28.37 -22.62 -5.33
C LEU A 293 -28.70 -23.62 -4.21
N THR A 294 -29.99 -23.87 -4.00
CA THR A 294 -30.51 -24.85 -3.04
C THR A 294 -30.04 -26.28 -3.36
N ASN A 295 -30.05 -26.68 -4.63
CA ASN A 295 -29.59 -28.02 -5.05
C ASN A 295 -28.07 -28.18 -4.90
N PHE A 296 -27.28 -27.14 -5.19
CA PHE A 296 -25.82 -27.19 -5.00
C PHE A 296 -25.44 -27.31 -3.51
N ILE A 297 -26.03 -26.48 -2.65
CA ILE A 297 -25.82 -26.53 -1.21
C ILE A 297 -26.30 -27.87 -0.66
N ALA A 298 -27.48 -28.35 -1.05
CA ALA A 298 -28.01 -29.65 -0.64
C ALA A 298 -27.10 -30.81 -1.10
N GLN A 299 -26.56 -30.79 -2.32
CA GLN A 299 -25.64 -31.81 -2.83
C GLN A 299 -24.31 -31.83 -2.06
N LYS A 300 -23.68 -30.68 -1.82
CA LYS A 300 -22.43 -30.58 -1.05
C LYS A 300 -22.63 -31.00 0.41
N LEU A 301 -23.75 -30.63 1.03
CA LEU A 301 -24.11 -31.06 2.38
C LEU A 301 -24.51 -32.54 2.46
N ALA A 302 -25.10 -33.11 1.41
CA ALA A 302 -25.45 -34.53 1.35
C ALA A 302 -24.23 -35.45 1.26
N MET A 303 -23.07 -34.95 0.81
CA MET A 303 -21.81 -35.71 0.88
C MET A 303 -21.31 -35.89 2.32
N VAL A 304 -21.78 -35.08 3.27
CA VAL A 304 -21.38 -35.07 4.68
C VAL A 304 -22.38 -35.81 5.58
N LYS A 305 -23.52 -36.27 5.03
CA LYS A 305 -24.53 -37.03 5.77
C LYS A 305 -24.18 -38.51 5.92
N LEU A 306 -24.61 -39.09 7.04
CA LEU A 306 -24.58 -40.53 7.29
C LEU A 306 -25.23 -41.30 6.13
N ARG A 307 -24.46 -42.18 5.47
CA ARG A 307 -24.99 -43.08 4.43
C ARG A 307 -25.26 -44.47 5.01
N PRO A 308 -26.34 -45.16 4.59
CA PRO A 308 -26.65 -46.56 4.95
C PRO A 308 -25.44 -47.49 4.94
N ILE A 309 -24.58 -47.29 3.95
CA ILE A 309 -23.41 -48.13 3.72
C ILE A 309 -22.40 -48.08 4.88
N TYR A 310 -22.29 -46.99 5.63
CA TYR A 310 -21.30 -46.87 6.71
C TYR A 310 -21.61 -47.80 7.89
N TRP A 311 -22.88 -47.96 8.22
CA TRP A 311 -23.36 -48.83 9.30
C TRP A 311 -23.57 -50.26 8.81
N ILE A 312 -23.79 -50.48 7.51
CA ILE A 312 -23.73 -51.82 6.91
C ILE A 312 -22.30 -52.37 7.00
N ILE A 313 -21.26 -51.58 6.70
CA ILE A 313 -19.85 -52.00 6.84
C ILE A 313 -19.52 -52.34 8.31
N LEU A 314 -19.98 -51.51 9.24
CA LEU A 314 -19.87 -51.77 10.68
C LEU A 314 -20.56 -53.09 11.05
N LEU A 315 -21.79 -53.31 10.59
CA LEU A 315 -22.58 -54.51 10.87
C LEU A 315 -21.92 -55.77 10.31
N ILE A 316 -21.40 -55.72 9.08
CA ILE A 316 -20.66 -56.81 8.45
C ILE A 316 -19.42 -57.15 9.27
N GLY A 317 -18.68 -56.14 9.75
CA GLY A 317 -17.53 -56.35 10.64
C GLY A 317 -17.93 -57.00 11.98
N VAL A 318 -19.02 -56.56 12.62
CA VAL A 318 -19.51 -57.16 13.87
C VAL A 318 -19.96 -58.60 13.66
N LEU A 319 -20.72 -58.88 12.59
CA LEU A 319 -21.15 -60.23 12.24
C LEU A 319 -19.96 -61.13 11.89
N GLY A 320 -18.92 -60.59 11.23
CA GLY A 320 -17.67 -61.28 10.95
C GLY A 320 -16.90 -61.67 12.21
N LEU A 321 -16.85 -60.78 13.22
CA LEU A 321 -16.24 -61.10 14.53
C LEU A 321 -17.02 -62.20 15.27
N ILE A 322 -18.35 -62.13 15.25
CA ILE A 322 -19.22 -63.15 15.86
C ILE A 322 -19.01 -64.49 15.14
N GLY A 323 -19.02 -64.49 13.81
CA GLY A 323 -18.76 -65.67 13.00
C GLY A 323 -17.39 -66.28 13.25
N ALA A 324 -16.34 -65.47 13.34
CA ALA A 324 -14.98 -65.92 13.67
C ALA A 324 -14.90 -66.59 15.05
N SER A 325 -15.65 -66.07 16.03
CA SER A 325 -15.72 -66.60 17.39
C SER A 325 -16.48 -67.93 17.46
N VAL A 326 -17.59 -68.03 16.74
CA VAL A 326 -18.37 -69.27 16.62
C VAL A 326 -17.54 -70.36 15.92
N LEU A 327 -16.90 -70.04 14.80
CA LEU A 327 -16.03 -70.99 14.08
C LEU A 327 -14.83 -71.41 14.94
N GLY A 328 -14.30 -70.52 15.78
CA GLY A 328 -13.24 -70.86 16.73
C GLY A 328 -13.67 -71.87 17.78
N LEU A 329 -14.90 -71.77 18.29
CA LEU A 329 -15.48 -72.70 19.26
C LEU A 329 -15.73 -74.09 18.65
N PHE A 330 -16.21 -74.16 17.40
CA PHE A 330 -16.52 -75.43 16.74
C PHE A 330 -15.29 -76.19 16.23
N TYR A 331 -14.27 -75.48 15.75
CA TYR A 331 -13.11 -76.10 15.09
C TYR A 331 -11.82 -76.05 15.93
N GLY A 332 -11.87 -75.51 17.15
CA GLY A 332 -10.72 -75.48 18.07
C GLY A 332 -9.51 -74.67 17.59
N ARG A 333 -9.69 -73.80 16.58
CA ARG A 333 -8.62 -72.98 15.98
C ARG A 333 -9.05 -71.53 15.84
N THR A 334 -8.13 -70.61 16.10
CA THR A 334 -8.36 -69.16 15.91
C THR A 334 -8.22 -68.74 14.45
N TRP A 335 -9.27 -68.11 13.92
CA TRP A 335 -9.32 -67.60 12.55
C TRP A 335 -8.77 -66.17 12.46
N VAL A 336 -7.46 -66.03 12.68
CA VAL A 336 -6.77 -64.73 12.81
C VAL A 336 -7.09 -63.76 11.67
N LEU A 337 -7.06 -64.23 10.41
CA LEU A 337 -7.35 -63.40 9.25
C LEU A 337 -8.78 -62.82 9.26
N LEU A 338 -9.76 -63.62 9.68
CA LEU A 338 -11.16 -63.21 9.75
C LEU A 338 -11.37 -62.20 10.88
N TYR A 339 -10.70 -62.38 12.02
CA TYR A 339 -10.66 -61.39 13.10
C TYR A 339 -10.04 -60.06 12.64
N SER A 340 -8.91 -60.10 11.94
CA SER A 340 -8.24 -58.88 11.45
C SER A 340 -9.10 -58.11 10.44
N ILE A 341 -9.73 -58.80 9.48
CA ILE A 341 -10.62 -58.16 8.50
C ILE A 341 -11.86 -57.58 9.19
N SER A 342 -12.47 -58.34 10.11
CA SER A 342 -13.68 -57.92 10.81
C SER A 342 -13.44 -56.71 11.72
N SER A 343 -12.33 -56.70 12.47
CA SER A 343 -11.89 -55.55 13.26
C SER A 343 -11.58 -54.32 12.40
N GLY A 344 -10.96 -54.51 11.22
CA GLY A 344 -10.72 -53.44 10.26
C GLY A 344 -12.02 -52.82 9.72
N LEU A 345 -13.01 -53.66 9.38
CA LEU A 345 -14.33 -53.21 8.92
C LEU A 345 -15.09 -52.44 10.02
N ILE A 346 -14.98 -52.87 11.28
CA ILE A 346 -15.56 -52.15 12.42
C ILE A 346 -14.89 -50.78 12.60
N GLY A 347 -13.56 -50.72 12.53
CA GLY A 347 -12.82 -49.45 12.66
C GLY A 347 -13.19 -48.45 11.58
N VAL A 348 -13.23 -48.89 10.32
CA VAL A 348 -13.60 -48.04 9.18
C VAL A 348 -15.08 -47.65 9.22
N GLY A 349 -15.98 -48.61 9.46
CA GLY A 349 -17.42 -48.34 9.57
C GLY A 349 -17.76 -47.41 10.73
N GLY A 350 -17.09 -47.57 11.88
CA GLY A 350 -17.25 -46.72 13.07
C GLY A 350 -16.78 -45.29 12.83
N LEU A 351 -15.59 -45.11 12.22
CA LEU A 351 -15.05 -43.80 11.89
C LEU A 351 -15.93 -43.05 10.88
N LEU A 352 -16.36 -43.72 9.81
CA LEU A 352 -17.24 -43.13 8.79
C LEU A 352 -18.62 -42.75 9.36
N THR A 353 -19.15 -43.57 10.28
CA THR A 353 -20.40 -43.29 10.98
C THR A 353 -20.24 -42.07 11.90
N LEU A 354 -19.15 -41.99 12.67
CA LEU A 354 -18.85 -40.86 13.55
C LEU A 354 -18.68 -39.56 12.77
N LEU A 355 -17.90 -39.57 11.68
CA LEU A 355 -17.72 -38.42 10.79
C LEU A 355 -19.04 -38.00 10.13
N GLY A 356 -19.88 -38.95 9.74
CA GLY A 356 -21.22 -38.67 9.21
C GLY A 356 -22.20 -38.09 10.24
N LEU A 357 -22.10 -38.49 11.51
CA LEU A 357 -22.89 -37.92 12.62
C LEU A 357 -22.41 -36.51 13.00
N LEU A 358 -21.10 -36.33 13.17
CA LEU A 358 -20.47 -35.02 13.44
C LEU A 358 -20.75 -34.04 12.30
N GLY A 359 -20.59 -34.51 11.06
CA GLY A 359 -20.94 -33.77 9.87
C GLY A 359 -22.42 -33.38 9.85
N GLY A 360 -23.32 -34.33 10.12
CA GLY A 360 -24.77 -34.07 10.20
C GLY A 360 -25.14 -33.05 11.29
N TYR A 361 -24.52 -33.16 12.46
CA TYR A 361 -24.69 -32.22 13.58
C TYR A 361 -24.21 -30.81 13.21
N LEU A 362 -22.99 -30.70 12.67
CA LEU A 362 -22.40 -29.43 12.23
C LEU A 362 -23.30 -28.74 11.19
N VAL A 363 -23.85 -29.50 10.24
CA VAL A 363 -24.77 -28.98 9.23
C VAL A 363 -26.06 -28.46 9.86
N ASN A 364 -26.63 -29.17 10.83
CA ASN A 364 -27.86 -28.73 11.50
C ASN A 364 -27.60 -27.51 12.41
N TYR A 365 -26.46 -27.47 13.08
CA TYR A 365 -26.01 -26.33 13.88
C TYR A 365 -25.84 -25.07 13.01
N LEU A 366 -25.10 -25.18 11.90
CA LEU A 366 -24.90 -24.07 10.94
C LEU A 366 -26.22 -23.62 10.32
N LYS A 367 -27.12 -24.54 9.97
CA LYS A 367 -28.47 -24.19 9.49
C LYS A 367 -29.30 -23.46 10.55
N SER A 368 -29.23 -23.89 11.80
CA SER A 368 -29.97 -23.26 12.90
C SER A 368 -29.47 -21.86 13.19
N GLN A 369 -28.14 -21.68 13.29
CA GLN A 369 -27.50 -20.38 13.49
C GLN A 369 -27.80 -19.43 12.33
N PHE A 370 -27.63 -19.90 11.09
CA PHE A 370 -27.98 -19.09 9.92
C PHE A 370 -29.46 -18.72 9.90
N LYS A 371 -30.37 -19.65 10.17
CA LYS A 371 -31.82 -19.36 10.20
C LYS A 371 -32.19 -18.35 11.29
N GLN A 372 -31.57 -18.46 12.47
CA GLN A 372 -31.83 -17.56 13.59
C GLN A 372 -31.31 -16.14 13.28
N SER A 373 -30.04 -15.99 12.91
CA SER A 373 -29.46 -14.68 12.55
C SER A 373 -30.14 -14.07 11.31
N PHE A 374 -30.58 -14.90 10.37
CA PHE A 374 -31.28 -14.44 9.16
C PHE A 374 -32.71 -13.96 9.44
N GLN A 375 -33.44 -14.65 10.33
CA GLN A 375 -34.78 -14.24 10.75
C GLN A 375 -34.76 -12.97 11.63
N GLU A 376 -33.67 -12.73 12.35
CA GLU A 376 -33.44 -11.50 13.12
C GLU A 376 -33.05 -10.32 12.22
N ALA A 377 -32.30 -10.57 11.13
CA ALA A 377 -31.82 -9.52 10.22
C ALA A 377 -32.81 -9.10 9.11
N VAL A 378 -33.84 -9.91 8.83
CA VAL A 378 -34.78 -9.65 7.72
C VAL A 378 -36.17 -9.26 8.24
N PRO A 379 -36.69 -8.07 7.89
CA PRO A 379 -38.04 -7.66 8.23
C PRO A 379 -39.10 -8.68 7.77
N LYS A 380 -40.04 -9.02 8.67
CA LYS A 380 -41.11 -10.02 8.44
C LYS A 380 -41.86 -9.92 7.09
N PRO A 381 -42.12 -8.72 6.51
CA PRO A 381 -42.77 -8.60 5.20
C PRO A 381 -41.97 -9.15 4.01
N ILE A 382 -40.67 -9.40 4.17
CA ILE A 382 -39.75 -9.78 3.10
C ILE A 382 -39.50 -11.31 3.11
N LEU A 383 -39.79 -12.00 4.21
CA LEU A 383 -39.63 -13.44 4.37
C LEU A 383 -40.22 -14.29 3.21
N PRO A 384 -41.45 -14.03 2.71
CA PRO A 384 -42.00 -14.81 1.60
C PRO A 384 -41.23 -14.61 0.29
N LYS A 385 -40.66 -13.41 0.09
CA LYS A 385 -39.86 -13.07 -1.10
C LYS A 385 -38.46 -13.69 -1.04
N VAL A 386 -37.95 -13.98 0.17
CA VAL A 386 -36.67 -14.66 0.37
C VAL A 386 -36.75 -16.14 0.01
N GLU A 387 -37.85 -16.83 0.29
CA GLU A 387 -38.00 -18.24 -0.10
C GLU A 387 -37.93 -18.41 -1.63
N ALA A 388 -38.44 -17.42 -2.38
CA ALA A 388 -38.27 -17.37 -3.83
C ALA A 388 -36.79 -17.23 -4.26
N LEU A 389 -35.91 -16.63 -3.44
CA LEU A 389 -34.46 -16.53 -3.74
C LEU A 389 -33.79 -17.91 -3.79
N GLY A 390 -34.32 -18.91 -3.08
CA GLY A 390 -33.81 -20.29 -3.12
C GLY A 390 -34.01 -21.00 -4.46
N SER A 391 -34.94 -20.50 -5.29
CA SER A 391 -35.20 -21.00 -6.65
C SER A 391 -34.28 -20.40 -7.72
N ILE A 392 -33.46 -19.39 -7.34
CA ILE A 392 -32.57 -18.70 -8.27
C ILE A 392 -31.45 -19.66 -8.72
N LYS A 393 -31.14 -19.59 -10.02
CA LYS A 393 -30.02 -20.33 -10.63
C LYS A 393 -28.70 -19.94 -9.97
N LEU A 394 -27.86 -20.93 -9.65
CA LEU A 394 -26.56 -20.68 -9.04
C LEU A 394 -25.68 -19.77 -9.90
N SER A 395 -25.71 -19.91 -11.22
CA SER A 395 -24.96 -19.02 -12.12
C SER A 395 -25.43 -17.57 -12.05
N LEU A 396 -26.73 -17.33 -11.86
CA LEU A 396 -27.27 -15.98 -11.67
C LEU A 396 -26.82 -15.39 -10.33
N VAL A 397 -26.83 -16.18 -9.24
CA VAL A 397 -26.32 -15.73 -7.93
C VAL A 397 -24.83 -15.45 -7.99
N LYS A 398 -24.03 -16.35 -8.58
CA LYS A 398 -22.59 -16.16 -8.78
C LYS A 398 -22.30 -14.89 -9.56
N ARG A 399 -22.99 -14.67 -10.68
CA ARG A 399 -22.88 -13.44 -11.46
C ARG A 399 -23.26 -12.21 -10.63
N MET A 400 -24.39 -12.22 -9.92
CA MET A 400 -24.80 -11.07 -9.10
C MET A 400 -23.77 -10.74 -8.01
N VAL A 401 -23.18 -11.75 -7.38
CA VAL A 401 -22.11 -11.55 -6.38
C VAL A 401 -20.82 -11.08 -7.05
N SER A 402 -20.41 -11.70 -8.16
CA SER A 402 -19.24 -11.33 -8.96
C SER A 402 -19.32 -9.89 -9.47
N ASP A 403 -20.44 -9.51 -10.06
CA ASP A 403 -20.71 -8.16 -10.57
C ASP A 403 -20.68 -7.13 -9.41
N ARG A 404 -21.27 -7.45 -8.25
CA ARG A 404 -21.22 -6.56 -7.06
C ARG A 404 -19.83 -6.44 -6.48
N LEU A 405 -19.09 -7.55 -6.34
CA LEU A 405 -17.73 -7.53 -5.79
C LEU A 405 -16.79 -6.79 -6.73
N SER A 406 -16.82 -7.09 -8.03
CA SER A 406 -15.98 -6.43 -9.04
C SER A 406 -16.29 -4.94 -9.19
N SER A 407 -17.57 -4.55 -9.20
CA SER A 407 -17.93 -3.13 -9.24
C SER A 407 -17.56 -2.38 -7.96
N ALA A 408 -17.75 -2.97 -6.77
CA ALA A 408 -17.31 -2.39 -5.51
C ALA A 408 -15.79 -2.21 -5.45
N MET A 409 -15.04 -3.22 -5.91
CA MET A 409 -13.58 -3.16 -6.01
C MET A 409 -13.11 -2.07 -6.97
N LEU A 410 -13.76 -1.92 -8.14
CA LEU A 410 -13.44 -0.83 -9.07
C LEU A 410 -13.77 0.54 -8.48
N MET A 411 -14.91 0.66 -7.79
CA MET A 411 -15.32 1.90 -7.15
C MET A 411 -14.30 2.34 -6.08
N ILE A 412 -13.86 1.42 -5.22
CA ILE A 412 -12.87 1.69 -4.18
C ILE A 412 -11.51 2.01 -4.82
N ASN A 413 -10.98 1.11 -5.65
CA ASN A 413 -9.60 1.18 -6.15
C ASN A 413 -9.38 2.17 -7.29
N GLN A 414 -10.43 2.62 -7.96
CA GLN A 414 -10.32 3.56 -9.08
C GLN A 414 -11.12 4.83 -8.82
N VAL A 415 -12.43 4.74 -8.61
CA VAL A 415 -13.29 5.93 -8.59
C VAL A 415 -12.99 6.81 -7.37
N PHE A 416 -13.00 6.26 -6.16
CA PHE A 416 -12.76 7.03 -4.94
C PHE A 416 -11.33 7.57 -4.86
N PHE A 417 -10.31 6.75 -5.10
CA PHE A 417 -8.92 7.24 -5.07
C PHE A 417 -8.66 8.35 -6.09
N ARG A 418 -9.25 8.29 -7.29
CA ARG A 418 -9.13 9.38 -8.28
C ARG A 418 -9.81 10.65 -7.80
N GLN A 419 -10.97 10.54 -7.15
CA GLN A 419 -11.65 11.70 -6.61
C GLN A 419 -10.84 12.36 -5.48
N ILE A 420 -10.25 11.56 -4.59
CA ILE A 420 -9.35 12.05 -3.54
C ILE A 420 -8.14 12.78 -4.15
N ARG A 421 -7.49 12.19 -5.15
CA ARG A 421 -6.37 12.84 -5.87
C ARG A 421 -6.77 14.20 -6.47
N ARG A 422 -7.95 14.29 -7.09
CA ARG A 422 -8.47 15.56 -7.63
C ARG A 422 -8.68 16.60 -6.54
N LEU A 423 -9.26 16.20 -5.41
CA LEU A 423 -9.46 17.10 -4.27
C LEU A 423 -8.14 17.62 -3.69
N ASN A 424 -7.11 16.78 -3.64
CA ASN A 424 -5.79 17.16 -3.15
C ASN A 424 -5.07 18.10 -4.12
N PHE A 425 -5.16 17.85 -5.43
CA PHE A 425 -4.70 18.82 -6.42
C PHE A 425 -5.47 20.13 -6.32
N ASP A 426 -6.79 20.11 -6.18
CA ASP A 426 -7.61 21.31 -6.01
C ASP A 426 -7.18 22.11 -4.77
N LEU A 427 -6.85 21.45 -3.66
CA LEU A 427 -6.33 22.09 -2.45
C LEU A 427 -5.06 22.92 -2.74
N LEU A 428 -4.12 22.37 -3.50
CA LEU A 428 -2.87 23.05 -3.84
C LEU A 428 -3.02 24.08 -4.96
N TYR A 429 -3.79 23.76 -6.01
CA TYR A 429 -3.86 24.56 -7.24
C TYR A 429 -4.91 25.68 -7.20
N ARG A 430 -5.94 25.58 -6.36
CA ARG A 430 -6.93 26.67 -6.19
C ARG A 430 -6.51 27.69 -5.14
N ALA A 431 -5.57 27.34 -4.26
CA ALA A 431 -5.02 28.27 -3.31
C ALA A 431 -4.10 29.27 -4.04
N GLU A 432 -4.50 30.55 -4.09
CA GLU A 432 -3.72 31.64 -4.72
C GLU A 432 -2.31 31.76 -4.14
N GLU A 433 -2.17 31.32 -2.91
CA GLU A 433 -1.01 31.46 -2.08
C GLU A 433 0.16 30.54 -2.49
N PHE A 434 -0.14 29.48 -3.26
CA PHE A 434 0.84 28.62 -3.91
C PHE A 434 1.08 29.00 -5.38
N THR A 435 0.52 30.10 -5.86
CA THR A 435 0.82 30.62 -7.21
C THR A 435 2.32 30.89 -7.29
N ASN A 436 2.96 30.45 -8.39
CA ASN A 436 4.41 30.49 -8.58
C ASN A 436 5.24 29.71 -7.54
N ARG A 437 4.61 28.88 -6.69
CA ARG A 437 5.27 28.07 -5.65
C ARG A 437 4.95 26.58 -5.76
N ARG A 438 4.47 26.11 -6.92
CA ARG A 438 4.02 24.72 -7.09
C ARG A 438 4.34 24.17 -8.48
N ILE A 439 4.79 22.92 -8.52
CA ILE A 439 4.91 22.13 -9.75
C ILE A 439 4.43 20.70 -9.50
N THR A 440 4.01 20.02 -10.56
CA THR A 440 3.64 18.61 -10.52
C THR A 440 4.43 17.85 -11.57
N SER A 441 5.15 16.81 -11.15
CA SER A 441 5.83 15.85 -12.02
C SER A 441 5.05 14.54 -12.01
N THR A 442 4.55 14.11 -13.18
CA THR A 442 3.80 12.85 -13.27
C THR A 442 4.48 11.84 -14.18
N VAL A 443 4.45 10.56 -13.80
CA VAL A 443 5.04 9.47 -14.62
C VAL A 443 4.39 9.34 -16.00
N TYR A 444 3.17 9.84 -16.17
CA TYR A 444 2.41 9.78 -17.42
C TYR A 444 2.58 11.02 -18.31
N GLN A 445 3.24 12.07 -17.83
CA GLN A 445 3.24 13.38 -18.50
C GLN A 445 3.89 13.34 -19.89
N LEU A 446 4.98 12.58 -20.01
CA LEU A 446 5.86 12.58 -21.18
C LEU A 446 5.75 11.29 -22.02
N ASN A 447 4.80 10.40 -21.72
CA ASN A 447 4.66 9.10 -22.40
C ASN A 447 4.05 9.17 -23.82
N GLY A 448 3.61 10.35 -24.27
CA GLY A 448 3.09 10.55 -25.61
C GLY A 448 1.65 10.08 -25.86
N GLU A 449 0.98 9.50 -24.86
CA GLU A 449 -0.42 9.10 -24.96
C GLU A 449 -1.34 10.30 -24.71
N SER A 450 -2.17 10.64 -25.70
CA SER A 450 -3.15 11.73 -25.59
C SER A 450 -4.46 11.22 -25.03
N ASN A 451 -5.03 11.95 -24.06
CA ASN A 451 -6.44 11.81 -23.70
C ASN A 451 -7.02 13.18 -23.34
N ASN A 452 -8.35 13.31 -23.31
CA ASN A 452 -9.01 14.61 -23.08
C ASN A 452 -8.65 15.30 -21.75
N MET A 453 -8.13 14.59 -20.74
CA MET A 453 -7.59 15.18 -19.49
C MET A 453 -6.10 15.55 -19.60
N ASN A 454 -5.34 14.85 -20.44
CA ASN A 454 -3.93 15.09 -20.73
C ASN A 454 -3.75 16.21 -21.76
N LEU A 455 -4.78 16.56 -22.54
CA LEU A 455 -4.69 17.64 -23.53
C LEU A 455 -4.37 19.00 -22.87
N GLN A 456 -4.97 19.35 -21.73
CA GLN A 456 -4.60 20.57 -21.00
C GLN A 456 -3.18 20.52 -20.40
N ILE A 457 -2.76 19.37 -19.86
CA ILE A 457 -1.40 19.19 -19.29
C ILE A 457 -0.31 19.14 -20.39
N GLN A 458 -0.66 18.62 -21.58
CA GLN A 458 0.23 18.52 -22.74
C GLN A 458 0.25 19.79 -23.59
N ASP A 459 -0.76 20.67 -23.48
CA ASP A 459 -0.77 21.99 -24.15
C ASP A 459 0.09 23.02 -23.40
N GLU A 460 0.33 22.82 -22.10
CA GLU A 460 1.28 23.60 -21.30
C GLU A 460 2.73 23.09 -21.49
N LYS A 461 3.27 23.28 -22.69
CA LYS A 461 4.65 22.88 -23.01
C LYS A 461 5.65 23.92 -22.55
N ALA A 462 6.77 23.47 -22.00
CA ALA A 462 7.95 24.31 -21.86
C ALA A 462 8.33 24.87 -23.24
N GLU A 463 8.50 26.19 -23.32
CA GLU A 463 8.79 26.89 -24.57
C GLU A 463 10.14 26.38 -25.13
N LYS A 464 10.16 26.08 -26.44
CA LYS A 464 11.36 25.64 -27.17
C LYS A 464 11.95 24.29 -26.72
N ILE A 465 11.17 23.46 -26.03
CA ILE A 465 11.57 22.08 -25.69
C ILE A 465 10.94 21.05 -26.64
N LYS A 466 11.75 20.13 -27.17
CA LYS A 466 11.29 19.01 -28.00
C LYS A 466 11.27 17.72 -27.18
N ILE A 467 10.10 17.10 -27.04
CA ILE A 467 9.98 15.76 -26.45
C ILE A 467 10.24 14.71 -27.56
N THR A 468 11.37 14.02 -27.48
CA THR A 468 11.79 13.03 -28.50
C THR A 468 11.00 11.72 -28.37
N ALA A 469 11.03 10.90 -29.43
CA ALA A 469 10.39 9.57 -29.41
C ALA A 469 10.98 8.66 -28.33
N ARG A 470 12.30 8.76 -28.08
CA ARG A 470 13.00 7.98 -27.05
C ARG A 470 12.49 8.31 -25.64
N ILE A 471 12.32 9.60 -25.32
CA ILE A 471 11.75 10.02 -24.03
C ILE A 471 10.34 9.45 -23.86
N LYS A 472 9.51 9.50 -24.92
CA LYS A 472 8.14 8.96 -24.88
C LYS A 472 8.12 7.45 -24.64
N GLU A 473 9.02 6.72 -25.29
CA GLU A 473 9.14 5.27 -25.14
C GLU A 473 9.52 4.87 -23.71
N VAL A 474 10.56 5.48 -23.13
CA VAL A 474 10.95 5.22 -21.73
C VAL A 474 9.85 5.62 -20.75
N ALA A 475 9.23 6.79 -20.96
CA ALA A 475 8.09 7.22 -20.14
C ALA A 475 6.88 6.27 -20.27
N LEU A 476 6.63 5.71 -21.45
CA LEU A 476 5.56 4.75 -21.65
C LEU A 476 5.81 3.47 -20.85
N VAL A 477 7.01 2.88 -20.98
CA VAL A 477 7.43 1.70 -20.21
C VAL A 477 7.30 1.95 -18.71
N ALA A 478 7.77 3.11 -18.23
CA ALA A 478 7.62 3.49 -16.82
C ALA A 478 6.14 3.59 -16.39
N SER A 479 5.32 4.26 -17.19
CA SER A 479 3.93 4.57 -16.87
C SER A 479 2.98 3.35 -16.88
N GLU A 480 3.36 2.27 -17.55
CA GLU A 480 2.58 1.03 -17.62
C GLU A 480 2.71 0.14 -16.38
N MET A 481 3.67 0.39 -15.49
CA MET A 481 3.83 -0.42 -14.27
C MET A 481 2.54 -0.40 -13.44
N LEU A 482 2.11 -1.56 -12.94
CA LEU A 482 1.02 -1.65 -11.97
C LEU A 482 1.46 -1.21 -10.57
N THR A 483 0.50 -1.05 -9.66
CA THR A 483 0.80 -0.75 -8.26
C THR A 483 1.11 -2.05 -7.52
N THR A 484 2.37 -2.49 -7.55
CA THR A 484 2.88 -3.70 -6.88
C THR A 484 4.07 -3.37 -5.98
N LEU A 485 4.42 -4.29 -5.07
CA LEU A 485 5.66 -4.25 -4.27
C LEU A 485 6.66 -5.31 -4.75
N TRP A 486 6.58 -5.67 -6.03
CA TRP A 486 7.46 -6.62 -6.68
C TRP A 486 7.52 -6.37 -8.19
N TRP A 487 8.52 -6.93 -8.86
CA TRP A 487 8.67 -6.92 -10.31
C TRP A 487 8.19 -8.24 -10.90
N ASP A 488 7.25 -8.19 -11.85
CA ASP A 488 6.93 -9.39 -12.62
C ASP A 488 7.96 -9.64 -13.74
N GLN A 489 7.84 -10.78 -14.43
CA GLN A 489 8.76 -11.12 -15.51
C GLN A 489 8.73 -10.07 -16.64
N THR A 490 7.56 -9.49 -16.94
CA THR A 490 7.43 -8.46 -17.98
C THR A 490 8.15 -7.18 -17.58
N ASP A 491 8.13 -6.83 -16.30
CA ASP A 491 8.84 -5.68 -15.76
C ASP A 491 10.36 -5.83 -15.87
N ARG A 492 10.87 -7.05 -15.61
CA ARG A 492 12.32 -7.34 -15.73
C ARG A 492 12.79 -7.34 -17.18
N GLU A 493 12.01 -7.92 -18.09
CA GLU A 493 12.33 -7.97 -19.53
C GLU A 493 12.48 -6.58 -20.15
N VAL A 494 11.73 -5.58 -19.66
CA VAL A 494 11.77 -4.20 -20.16
C VAL A 494 12.62 -3.25 -19.31
N HIS A 495 13.38 -3.78 -18.34
CA HIS A 495 14.18 -2.97 -17.41
C HIS A 495 13.36 -1.83 -16.76
N ARG A 496 12.19 -2.19 -16.21
CA ARG A 496 11.21 -1.18 -15.76
C ARG A 496 11.70 -0.33 -14.60
N LEU A 497 12.50 -0.90 -13.69
CA LEU A 497 13.15 -0.16 -12.59
C LEU A 497 13.95 1.03 -13.14
N ASP A 498 14.86 0.76 -14.08
CA ASP A 498 15.71 1.79 -14.68
C ASP A 498 14.88 2.83 -15.45
N SER A 499 13.88 2.35 -16.20
CA SER A 499 12.95 3.23 -16.94
C SER A 499 12.16 4.17 -16.02
N LEU A 500 11.76 3.70 -14.84
CA LEU A 500 11.06 4.51 -13.84
C LEU A 500 11.96 5.57 -13.21
N ILE A 501 13.21 5.20 -12.89
CA ILE A 501 14.21 6.14 -12.36
C ILE A 501 14.51 7.20 -13.42
N ALA A 502 14.79 6.80 -14.66
CA ALA A 502 14.99 7.72 -15.78
C ALA A 502 13.78 8.64 -15.99
N CYS A 503 12.57 8.08 -15.93
CA CYS A 503 11.34 8.85 -16.03
C CYS A 503 11.20 9.90 -14.94
N GLY A 504 11.53 9.57 -13.69
CA GLY A 504 11.64 10.56 -12.60
C GLY A 504 12.62 11.68 -12.95
N GLN A 505 13.83 11.32 -13.40
CA GLN A 505 14.89 12.28 -13.70
C GLN A 505 14.51 13.28 -14.81
N PHE A 506 14.14 12.80 -15.99
CA PHE A 506 13.83 13.71 -17.11
C PHE A 506 12.51 14.45 -16.92
N THR A 507 11.55 13.89 -16.19
CA THR A 507 10.27 14.58 -15.91
C THR A 507 10.49 15.73 -14.92
N THR A 508 11.32 15.53 -13.90
CA THR A 508 11.72 16.62 -13.00
C THR A 508 12.49 17.70 -13.75
N CYS A 509 13.45 17.34 -14.63
CA CYS A 509 14.14 18.28 -15.51
C CYS A 509 13.17 19.14 -16.30
N TYR A 510 12.23 18.50 -17.01
CA TYR A 510 11.22 19.14 -17.84
C TYR A 510 10.38 20.14 -17.04
N ASN A 511 9.86 19.73 -15.89
CA ASN A 511 8.96 20.57 -15.09
C ASN A 511 9.67 21.72 -14.39
N LEU A 512 10.95 21.56 -14.02
CA LEU A 512 11.74 22.67 -13.50
C LEU A 512 11.97 23.73 -14.60
N ILE A 513 12.22 23.33 -15.85
CA ILE A 513 12.35 24.29 -16.96
C ILE A 513 11.03 25.00 -17.21
N LYS A 514 9.93 24.24 -17.33
CA LYS A 514 8.58 24.79 -17.51
C LYS A 514 8.26 25.83 -16.43
N TYR A 515 8.51 25.48 -15.17
CA TYR A 515 8.27 26.36 -14.03
C TYR A 515 9.06 27.67 -14.13
N ILE A 516 10.36 27.61 -14.43
CA ILE A 516 11.17 28.83 -14.58
C ILE A 516 10.62 29.72 -15.70
N GLN A 517 10.22 29.12 -16.82
CA GLN A 517 9.66 29.87 -17.96
C GLN A 517 8.30 30.50 -17.67
N GLU A 518 7.52 29.91 -16.77
CA GLU A 518 6.22 30.43 -16.32
C GLU A 518 6.33 31.44 -15.17
N LEU A 519 7.50 31.54 -14.52
CA LEU A 519 7.71 32.53 -13.46
C LEU A 519 7.64 33.97 -14.01
N PRO A 520 7.02 34.91 -13.27
CA PRO A 520 7.09 36.35 -13.54
C PRO A 520 8.53 36.84 -13.71
N GLU A 521 8.78 37.75 -14.66
CA GLU A 521 10.13 38.22 -15.02
C GLU A 521 10.92 38.77 -13.81
N GLU A 522 10.24 39.38 -12.85
CA GLU A 522 10.83 39.91 -11.62
C GLU A 522 11.48 38.84 -10.72
N LEU A 523 11.08 37.57 -10.86
CA LEU A 523 11.64 36.44 -10.11
C LEU A 523 12.82 35.75 -10.82
N HIS A 524 13.15 36.18 -12.05
CA HIS A 524 14.29 35.64 -12.83
C HIS A 524 15.62 36.26 -12.40
N ASN A 525 16.02 35.99 -11.16
CA ASN A 525 17.32 36.39 -10.64
C ASN A 525 18.48 35.63 -11.35
N PRO A 526 19.75 36.06 -11.20
CA PRO A 526 20.89 35.41 -11.86
C PRO A 526 21.01 33.91 -11.55
N SER A 527 20.71 33.48 -10.32
CA SER A 527 20.75 32.06 -9.92
C SER A 527 19.71 31.24 -10.68
N VAL A 528 18.47 31.74 -10.80
CA VAL A 528 17.37 31.11 -11.55
C VAL A 528 17.71 31.01 -13.05
N LYS A 529 18.22 32.09 -13.64
CA LYS A 529 18.67 32.09 -15.06
C LYS A 529 19.83 31.11 -15.30
N ASN A 530 20.73 30.97 -14.33
CA ASN A 530 21.83 30.00 -14.41
C ASN A 530 21.32 28.56 -14.30
N LEU A 531 20.38 28.31 -13.40
CA LEU A 531 19.73 27.01 -13.26
C LEU A 531 19.02 26.60 -14.55
N GLU A 532 18.23 27.50 -15.16
CA GLU A 532 17.56 27.24 -16.44
C GLU A 532 18.55 26.81 -17.53
N LYS A 533 19.69 27.51 -17.66
CA LYS A 533 20.74 27.16 -18.62
C LYS A 533 21.28 25.75 -18.38
N LYS A 534 21.54 25.38 -17.12
CA LYS A 534 22.02 24.02 -16.77
C LYS A 534 20.96 22.96 -17.08
N LEU A 535 19.70 23.21 -16.71
CA LEU A 535 18.58 22.33 -17.01
C LEU A 535 18.42 22.11 -18.52
N LEU A 536 18.51 23.16 -19.33
CA LEU A 536 18.45 23.05 -20.80
C LEU A 536 19.63 22.25 -21.39
N VAL A 537 20.80 22.29 -20.76
CA VAL A 537 21.96 21.46 -21.16
C VAL A 537 21.67 19.99 -20.85
N ASP A 538 21.16 19.67 -19.66
CA ASP A 538 20.82 18.30 -19.30
C ASP A 538 19.63 17.76 -20.10
N TRP A 539 18.65 18.61 -20.40
CA TRP A 539 17.56 18.26 -21.30
C TRP A 539 18.06 17.80 -22.67
N ARG A 540 19.04 18.50 -23.27
CA ARG A 540 19.67 18.08 -24.53
C ARG A 540 20.41 16.75 -24.42
N LYS A 541 20.85 16.34 -23.22
CA LYS A 541 21.40 14.99 -22.99
C LYS A 541 20.27 13.97 -22.96
N PHE A 542 19.19 14.22 -22.22
CA PHE A 542 18.00 13.35 -22.21
C PHE A 542 17.37 13.18 -23.60
N GLU A 543 17.37 14.22 -24.44
CA GLU A 543 16.88 14.12 -25.82
C GLU A 543 17.66 13.09 -26.64
N LYS A 544 18.97 12.98 -26.40
CA LYS A 544 19.87 12.03 -27.07
C LYS A 544 19.74 10.64 -26.44
N ASP A 545 19.78 10.58 -25.12
CA ASP A 545 19.73 9.34 -24.35
C ASP A 545 18.97 9.58 -23.04
N PRO A 546 17.69 9.18 -22.94
CA PRO A 546 16.89 9.35 -21.73
C PRO A 546 17.47 8.65 -20.49
N MET A 547 18.34 7.66 -20.70
CA MET A 547 18.92 6.82 -19.64
C MET A 547 20.28 7.31 -19.16
N PHE A 548 20.83 8.40 -19.73
CA PHE A 548 22.22 8.79 -19.53
C PHE A 548 22.63 8.91 -18.05
N LEU A 549 21.72 9.40 -17.21
CA LEU A 549 22.00 9.64 -15.80
C LEU A 549 21.94 8.33 -14.99
N VAL A 550 21.02 7.42 -15.31
CA VAL A 550 20.98 6.06 -14.74
C VAL A 550 22.29 5.33 -15.01
N TYR A 551 22.75 5.32 -16.27
CA TYR A 551 24.01 4.65 -16.63
C TYR A 551 25.22 5.25 -15.92
N SER A 552 25.24 6.57 -15.70
CA SER A 552 26.34 7.22 -14.97
C SER A 552 26.53 6.70 -13.53
N LYS A 553 25.48 6.12 -12.94
CA LYS A 553 25.52 5.50 -11.61
C LYS A 553 25.97 4.05 -11.64
N GLU A 554 25.69 3.32 -12.73
CA GLU A 554 26.15 1.95 -12.93
C GLU A 554 27.68 1.88 -13.09
N PHE A 555 28.29 2.85 -13.76
CA PHE A 555 29.76 2.91 -13.91
C PHE A 555 30.51 3.15 -12.60
N LYS A 556 29.83 3.55 -11.51
CA LYS A 556 30.43 3.63 -10.16
C LYS A 556 30.42 2.29 -9.41
N LYS A 557 29.78 1.24 -9.96
CA LYS A 557 29.79 -0.13 -9.41
C LYS A 557 31.07 -0.92 -9.77
N ALA A 558 31.87 -0.44 -10.72
CA ALA A 558 33.03 -1.15 -11.29
C ALA A 558 34.36 -0.81 -10.60
#